data_AF-A0A7C1IL35-F1
#
_entry.id   AF-A0A7C1IL35-F1
#
_cell.length_a   1.000
_cell.length_b   1.000
_cell.length_c   1.000
_cell.angle_alpha   90.00
_cell.angle_beta   90.00
_cell.angle_gamma   90.00
#
_symmetry.space_group_name_H-M   'P 1'
#
loop_
_entity.id
_entity.type
_entity.pdbx_description
1 polymer ?
#
loop_
_entity_poly.entity_id
_entity_poly.type
_entity_poly.pdbx_seq_one_letter_code
_entity_poly.pdbx_strand_id
1 'polypeptide(L)'
;MSEIKMDLISEDKINAMSSMEKLRFVLDGVRAGNIVILEGGLTPEEQMQLIELTMTEIGEEFPGIEISGYPAKRGLFNLRKKTRLTVIGPANVMRTIKKDKDLISTIVSAV
;
A
#
# COMPACT_ATOMS: atom_id res chain seq x y z
N MET A 1 -10.44 6.24 -22.33
CA MET A 1 -9.92 6.57 -20.99
C MET A 1 -9.44 5.27 -20.40
N SER A 2 -8.18 5.19 -19.95
CA SER A 2 -7.75 4.05 -19.15
C SER A 2 -8.53 4.06 -17.84
N GLU A 3 -9.15 2.93 -17.51
CA GLU A 3 -9.90 2.75 -16.29
C GLU A 3 -8.91 2.53 -15.13
N ILE A 4 -9.06 3.29 -14.06
CA ILE A 4 -8.28 3.11 -12.84
C ILE A 4 -9.10 2.25 -11.89
N LYS A 5 -8.63 1.04 -11.60
CA LYS A 5 -9.24 0.17 -10.59
C LYS A 5 -8.57 0.41 -9.23
N MET A 6 -9.41 0.50 -8.20
CA MET A 6 -8.99 0.68 -6.82
C MET A 6 -9.68 -0.37 -5.94
N ASP A 7 -8.88 -1.13 -5.20
CA ASP A 7 -9.35 -2.16 -4.29
C ASP A 7 -9.16 -1.68 -2.84
N LEU A 8 -10.24 -1.62 -2.08
CA LEU A 8 -10.24 -1.28 -0.66
C LEU A 8 -10.39 -2.57 0.14
N ILE A 9 -9.41 -2.87 0.98
CA ILE A 9 -9.31 -4.12 1.72
C ILE A 9 -9.49 -3.85 3.21
N SER A 10 -10.52 -4.47 3.79
CA SER A 10 -10.85 -4.35 5.21
C SER A 10 -9.75 -4.86 6.13
N GLU A 11 -9.63 -4.28 7.32
CA GLU A 11 -8.65 -4.69 8.34
C GLU A 11 -8.80 -6.18 8.72
N ASP A 12 -10.04 -6.69 8.79
CA ASP A 12 -10.31 -8.10 9.12
C ASP A 12 -9.69 -9.07 8.11
N LYS A 13 -9.85 -8.79 6.81
CA LYS A 13 -9.25 -9.60 5.74
C LYS A 13 -7.72 -9.55 5.78
N ILE A 14 -7.14 -8.39 6.08
CA ILE A 14 -5.68 -8.25 6.21
C ILE A 14 -5.18 -9.00 7.45
N ASN A 15 -5.86 -8.91 8.58
CA ASN A 15 -5.48 -9.61 9.79
C ASN A 15 -5.62 -11.14 9.68
N ALA A 16 -6.44 -11.64 8.76
CA ALA A 16 -6.54 -13.07 8.46
C ALA A 16 -5.37 -13.62 7.62
N MET A 17 -4.53 -12.76 7.03
CA MET A 17 -3.38 -13.16 6.23
C MET A 17 -2.09 -13.16 7.06
N SER A 18 -1.21 -14.13 6.81
CA SER A 18 0.20 -14.04 7.21
C SER A 18 0.89 -12.89 6.49
N SER A 19 2.02 -12.42 7.02
CA SER A 19 2.75 -11.30 6.39
C SER A 19 3.10 -11.59 4.93
N MET A 20 3.62 -12.77 4.60
CA MET A 20 3.92 -13.11 3.20
C MET A 20 2.69 -13.17 2.29
N GLU A 21 1.54 -13.63 2.78
CA GLU A 21 0.29 -13.60 2.00
C GLU A 21 -0.17 -12.18 1.71
N LYS A 22 -0.06 -11.26 2.69
CA LYS A 22 -0.36 -9.83 2.48
C LYS A 22 0.55 -9.23 1.41
N LEU A 23 1.84 -9.49 1.48
CA LEU A 23 2.82 -8.92 0.53
C LEU A 23 2.53 -9.37 -0.90
N ARG A 24 2.27 -10.67 -1.10
CA ARG A 24 1.92 -11.23 -2.42
C ARG A 24 0.59 -10.68 -2.92
N PHE A 25 -0.42 -10.62 -2.05
CA PHE A 25 -1.72 -10.03 -2.39
C PHE A 25 -1.59 -8.60 -2.92
N VAL A 26 -0.78 -7.76 -2.25
CA VAL A 26 -0.52 -6.38 -2.68
C VAL A 26 0.25 -6.34 -4.01
N LEU A 27 1.35 -7.10 -4.12
CA LEU A 27 2.15 -7.14 -5.34
C LEU A 27 1.34 -7.57 -6.56
N ASP A 28 0.53 -8.62 -6.43
CA ASP A 28 -0.30 -9.12 -7.52
C ASP A 28 -1.34 -8.09 -7.96
N GLY A 29 -1.96 -7.40 -6.99
CA GLY A 29 -2.90 -6.32 -7.26
C GLY A 29 -2.25 -5.17 -8.03
N VAL A 30 -1.09 -4.71 -7.57
CA VAL A 30 -0.37 -3.56 -8.16
C VAL A 30 0.25 -3.91 -9.51
N ARG A 31 0.75 -5.14 -9.70
CA ARG A 31 1.24 -5.62 -11.00
C ARG A 31 0.13 -5.66 -12.05
N ALA A 32 -1.11 -5.94 -11.65
CA ALA A 32 -2.28 -5.84 -12.52
C ALA A 32 -2.74 -4.39 -12.78
N GLY A 33 -1.98 -3.38 -12.35
CA GLY A 33 -2.29 -1.96 -12.55
C GLY A 33 -3.25 -1.36 -11.52
N ASN A 34 -3.62 -2.11 -10.48
CA ASN A 34 -4.60 -1.64 -9.49
C ASN A 34 -3.93 -0.79 -8.40
N ILE A 35 -4.69 0.16 -7.86
CA ILE A 35 -4.38 0.79 -6.57
C ILE A 35 -4.99 -0.04 -5.46
N VAL A 36 -4.19 -0.43 -4.47
CA VAL A 36 -4.60 -1.24 -3.32
C VAL A 36 -4.56 -0.39 -2.06
N ILE A 37 -5.67 -0.35 -1.33
CA ILE A 37 -5.82 0.36 -0.05
C ILE A 37 -6.07 -0.66 1.05
N LEU A 38 -5.22 -0.66 2.07
CA LEU A 38 -5.29 -1.58 3.21
C LEU A 38 -5.74 -0.82 4.46
N GLU A 39 -6.92 -1.14 4.98
CA GLU A 39 -7.31 -0.77 6.33
C GLU A 39 -6.47 -1.56 7.35
N GLY A 40 -6.09 -0.92 8.46
CA GLY A 40 -5.13 -1.48 9.42
C GLY A 40 -3.68 -1.46 8.92
N GLY A 41 -3.47 -1.19 7.62
CA GLY A 41 -2.18 -0.95 6.98
C GLY A 41 -1.18 -2.11 7.04
N LEU A 42 0.05 -1.82 6.59
CA LEU A 42 1.21 -2.69 6.77
C LEU A 42 2.03 -2.22 7.97
N THR A 43 2.65 -3.14 8.71
CA THR A 43 3.66 -2.75 9.71
C THR A 43 4.90 -2.15 9.04
N PRO A 44 5.75 -1.39 9.75
CA PRO A 44 7.01 -0.91 9.17
C PRO A 44 7.88 -2.02 8.57
N GLU A 45 7.90 -3.19 9.21
CA GLU A 45 8.63 -4.37 8.75
C GLU A 45 8.02 -4.93 7.46
N GLU A 46 6.69 -5.05 7.40
CA GLU A 46 5.99 -5.48 6.18
C GLU A 46 6.18 -4.47 5.03
N GLN A 47 6.21 -3.15 5.32
CA GLN A 47 6.50 -2.13 4.31
C GLN A 47 7.91 -2.27 3.74
N MET A 48 8.92 -2.49 4.59
CA MET A 48 10.30 -2.71 4.14
C MET A 48 10.39 -3.98 3.28
N GLN A 49 9.78 -5.08 3.72
CA GLN A 49 9.76 -6.33 2.96
C GLN A 49 9.05 -6.17 1.61
N LEU A 50 7.96 -5.41 1.55
CA LEU A 50 7.27 -5.11 0.29
C LEU A 50 8.19 -4.37 -0.69
N ILE A 51 8.93 -3.37 -0.19
CA ILE A 51 9.89 -2.61 -0.99
C ILE A 51 11.01 -3.54 -1.51
N GLU A 52 11.57 -4.37 -0.65
CA GLU A 52 12.61 -5.35 -1.01
C GLU A 52 12.13 -6.32 -2.09
N LEU A 53 10.96 -6.93 -1.90
CA LEU A 53 10.36 -7.82 -2.90
C LEU A 53 10.11 -7.10 -4.22
N THR A 54 9.57 -5.87 -4.16
CA THR A 54 9.35 -5.05 -5.36
C THR A 54 10.65 -4.84 -6.13
N MET A 55 11.76 -4.51 -5.47
CA MET A 55 13.05 -4.31 -6.13
C MET A 55 13.54 -5.54 -6.89
N THR A 56 13.18 -6.75 -6.45
CA THR A 56 13.53 -7.99 -7.16
C THR A 56 12.66 -8.26 -8.39
N GLU A 57 11.53 -7.56 -8.52
CA GLU A 57 10.54 -7.79 -9.58
C GLU A 57 10.44 -6.64 -10.59
N ILE A 58 11.05 -5.49 -10.32
CA ILE A 58 11.05 -4.34 -11.26
C ILE A 58 11.66 -4.75 -12.60
N GLY A 59 11.00 -4.37 -13.69
CA GLY A 59 11.40 -4.63 -15.06
C GLY A 59 10.56 -3.85 -16.07
N GLU A 60 10.62 -4.22 -17.35
CA GLU A 60 9.87 -3.53 -18.41
C GLU A 60 8.35 -3.58 -18.18
N GLU A 61 7.84 -4.68 -17.63
CA GLU A 61 6.41 -4.89 -17.39
C GLU A 61 5.93 -4.35 -16.04
N PHE A 62 6.85 -4.13 -15.09
CA PHE A 62 6.51 -3.69 -13.75
C PHE A 62 7.42 -2.54 -13.29
N PRO A 63 6.91 -1.29 -13.27
CA PRO A 63 7.72 -0.11 -12.92
C PRO A 63 7.98 0.03 -11.41
N GLY A 64 7.47 -0.91 -10.60
CA GLY A 64 7.52 -0.87 -9.16
C GLY A 64 6.28 -0.22 -8.55
N ILE A 65 6.40 0.13 -7.26
CA ILE A 65 5.29 0.64 -6.46
C ILE A 65 5.55 2.05 -5.93
N GLU A 66 4.48 2.80 -5.77
CA GLU A 66 4.40 3.95 -4.88
C GLU A 66 3.64 3.50 -3.62
N ILE A 67 4.18 3.80 -2.43
CA ILE A 67 3.58 3.40 -1.15
C ILE A 67 3.48 4.58 -0.18
N SER A 68 2.29 4.77 0.38
CA SER A 68 2.01 5.81 1.38
C SER A 68 1.07 5.31 2.46
N GLY A 69 1.42 5.49 3.73
CA GLY A 69 0.54 5.17 4.86
C GLY A 69 0.83 6.06 6.06
N TYR A 70 -0.16 6.31 6.92
CA TYR A 70 0.04 7.00 8.20
C TYR A 70 -0.22 6.09 9.40
N PRO A 71 0.55 6.26 10.48
CA PRO A 71 0.40 5.46 11.69
C PRO A 71 -0.95 5.74 12.36
N ALA A 72 -1.52 4.75 13.05
CA ALA A 72 -2.68 4.97 13.90
C ALA A 72 -2.32 5.91 15.06
N LYS A 73 -3.33 6.63 15.56
CA LYS A 73 -3.16 7.54 16.70
C LYS A 73 -2.63 6.76 17.90
N ARG A 74 -1.58 7.29 18.51
CA ARG A 74 -0.95 6.79 19.73
C ARG A 74 -1.96 6.90 20.88
N GLY A 75 -2.61 5.80 21.24
CA GLY A 75 -3.37 5.72 22.48
C GLY A 75 -2.41 5.66 23.67
N LEU A 76 -2.72 6.36 24.77
CA LEU A 76 -1.88 6.44 25.98
C LEU A 76 -1.56 5.06 26.62
N PHE A 77 -2.26 3.99 26.22
CA PHE A 77 -2.13 2.65 26.79
C PHE A 77 -1.78 1.53 25.77
N ASN A 78 -1.74 1.81 24.47
CA ASN A 78 -1.55 0.76 23.45
C ASN A 78 -0.16 0.86 22.80
N LEU A 79 0.78 0.02 23.28
CA LEU A 79 2.16 -0.10 22.82
C LEU A 79 2.32 -0.66 21.38
N ARG A 80 1.23 -1.07 20.72
CA ARG A 80 1.28 -1.59 19.35
C ARG A 80 1.00 -0.48 18.36
N LYS A 81 2.04 -0.09 17.61
CA LYS A 81 1.99 0.78 16.43
C LYS A 81 1.08 0.14 15.36
N LYS A 82 -0.25 0.22 15.51
CA LYS A 82 -1.13 -0.11 14.38
C LYS A 82 -0.94 0.96 13.31
N THR A 83 -0.81 0.60 12.05
CA THR A 83 -1.03 1.53 10.94
C THR A 83 -2.55 1.67 10.76
N ARG A 84 -3.04 2.83 10.32
CA ARG A 84 -4.48 3.02 10.13
C ARG A 84 -4.88 2.71 8.70
N LEU A 85 -4.04 3.10 7.76
CA LEU A 85 -4.30 2.95 6.33
C LEU A 85 -2.96 2.93 5.58
N THR A 86 -2.85 2.07 4.57
CA THR A 86 -1.73 2.07 3.61
C THR A 86 -2.31 2.05 2.19
N VAL A 87 -1.85 2.96 1.35
CA VAL A 87 -2.17 3.06 -0.08
C VAL A 87 -0.94 2.62 -0.86
N ILE A 88 -1.12 1.69 -1.79
CA ILE A 88 -0.07 1.15 -2.65
C ILE A 88 -0.59 1.16 -4.09
N GLY A 89 0.23 1.55 -5.06
CA GLY A 89 -0.17 1.56 -6.47
C GLY A 89 1.03 1.56 -7.41
N PRO A 90 0.83 1.42 -8.73
CA PRO A 90 1.91 1.34 -9.68
C PRO A 90 2.66 2.67 -9.76
N ALA A 91 4.00 2.65 -9.73
CA ALA A 91 4.81 3.86 -9.67
C ALA A 91 4.66 4.79 -10.90
N ASN A 92 4.23 4.25 -12.04
CA ASN A 92 3.97 5.00 -13.27
C ASN A 92 2.57 5.64 -13.32
N VAL A 93 1.64 5.19 -12.47
CA VAL A 93 0.23 5.61 -12.47
C VAL A 93 -0.08 6.48 -11.25
N MET A 94 0.56 6.21 -10.12
CA MET A 94 0.25 6.83 -8.83
C MET A 94 1.43 7.62 -8.28
N ARG A 95 1.18 8.85 -7.81
CA ARG A 95 2.19 9.67 -7.12
C ARG A 95 1.62 10.37 -5.90
N THR A 96 2.23 10.19 -4.74
CA THR A 96 1.87 10.93 -3.52
C THR A 96 2.38 12.36 -3.61
N ILE A 97 1.50 13.33 -3.37
CA ILE A 97 1.82 14.76 -3.36
C ILE A 97 1.96 15.29 -1.94
N LYS A 98 1.19 14.72 -1.00
CA LYS A 98 1.19 15.16 0.38
C LYS A 98 0.93 14.00 1.33
N LYS A 99 1.66 13.98 2.44
CA LYS A 99 1.50 13.01 3.52
C LYS A 99 1.65 13.73 4.86
N ASP A 100 0.55 13.81 5.59
CA ASP A 100 0.47 14.36 6.93
C ASP A 100 -0.05 13.27 7.91
N LYS A 101 -0.20 13.60 9.20
CA LYS A 101 -0.70 12.66 10.21
C LYS A 101 -2.11 12.10 9.94
N ASP A 102 -2.95 12.88 9.25
CA ASP A 102 -4.37 12.56 9.03
C ASP A 102 -4.78 12.66 7.54
N LEU A 103 -3.82 12.86 6.62
CA LEU A 103 -4.10 13.07 5.19
C LEU A 103 -3.03 12.42 4.32
N ILE A 104 -3.47 11.65 3.31
CA ILE A 104 -2.67 11.28 2.15
C ILE A 104 -3.35 11.92 0.94
N SER A 105 -2.60 12.68 0.16
CA SER A 105 -3.06 13.23 -1.12
C SER A 105 -2.21 12.66 -2.22
N THR A 106 -2.86 11.99 -3.17
CA THR A 106 -2.24 11.27 -4.27
C THR A 106 -2.87 11.71 -5.58
N ILE A 107 -2.06 11.88 -6.61
CA ILE A 107 -2.51 12.05 -7.99
C ILE A 107 -2.47 10.68 -8.67
N VAL A 108 -3.51 10.39 -9.43
CA VAL A 108 -3.56 9.21 -10.29
C VAL A 108 -3.68 9.67 -11.74
N SER A 109 -2.75 9.21 -12.57
CA SER A 109 -2.69 9.53 -13.99
C SER A 109 -3.24 8.35 -14.79
N ALA A 110 -4.37 8.57 -15.46
CA ALA A 110 -4.86 7.67 -16.51
C ALA A 110 -4.12 8.06 -17.81
N VAL A 111 -3.26 7.19 -18.33
CA VAL A 111 -2.62 7.36 -19.65
C VAL A 111 -3.63 7.07 -20.76
#